data_AF-A0A913ZMV7-F1
#
_entry.id   AF-A0A913ZMV7-F1
#
_cell.length_a   1.000
_cell.length_b   1.000
_cell.length_c   1.000
_cell.angle_alpha   90.00
_cell.angle_beta   90.00
_cell.angle_gamma   90.00
#
_symmetry.space_group_name_H-M   'P 1'
#
loop_
_entity.id
_entity.type
_entity.pdbx_description
1 polymer ?
#
loop_
_entity_poly.entity_id
_entity_poly.type
_entity_poly.pdbx_seq_one_letter_code
_entity_poly.pdbx_strand_id
1 'polypeptide(L)'
;MQLATIMAQLVTLISLVFLLFVAKTFIQNVDSQTEEKSAPATTYDEWYQSGMDAYNKENWEDTVYYLEKALEEFRFYRSSLVECRIKCSNFTRTPSLKDESTLLEEMKYFQGLFLKANCVRKCKFEKLGDRPQLIDNDMTDKFLSRMPYSYLQFAYYKSFEYEKAVAAAYTYVQWHQDDDVMQNNLEYYRNLHGITEEHLIDLEEKPHHKYFMEGYKAYEKGDFAGVIENMKKALEYYWKVDEECRALCEGRYENREFMDLYEAMSNHYASVLYCKSQCEEWNSRMKGSMVDNYLPNHYHYLQYAYHKEGKMMDAVNAAASFLVLVPNDPTMTSNMRYYEDEEGTNKYTVKPAEEAVAYQKCKDLEMKLLQFAKQRFWGQEDLEYLEEHYQGTIKTLLYQDQAEPINPDEVLLGYEILEALQSGQSFADRHGDDPSEVTTQPEEIWAEYFDDEEEEGVDSDVEHFRRVILRNRKRFGLRMSI
;
A
#
# COMPACT_ATOMS: atom_id res chain seq x y z
N MET A 1 -1.06 -54.64 -57.17
CA MET A 1 -2.40 -54.16 -56.76
C MET A 1 -2.60 -54.27 -55.26
N GLN A 2 -2.36 -55.42 -54.62
CA GLN A 2 -2.54 -55.61 -53.17
C GLN A 2 -1.66 -54.70 -52.26
N LEU A 3 -0.40 -54.44 -52.64
CA LEU A 3 0.46 -53.54 -51.85
C LEU A 3 -0.05 -52.09 -51.84
N ALA A 4 -0.58 -51.60 -52.96
CA ALA A 4 -1.09 -50.24 -53.08
C ALA A 4 -2.37 -50.03 -52.26
N THR A 5 -3.24 -51.04 -52.21
CA THR A 5 -4.44 -51.02 -51.36
C THR A 5 -4.11 -51.04 -49.88
N ILE A 6 -3.09 -51.81 -49.46
CA ILE A 6 -2.65 -51.85 -48.05
C ILE A 6 -2.04 -50.51 -47.64
N MET A 7 -1.21 -49.90 -48.50
CA MET A 7 -0.62 -48.59 -48.23
C MET A 7 -1.69 -47.48 -48.14
N ALA A 8 -2.72 -47.50 -48.99
CA ALA A 8 -3.83 -46.56 -48.92
C ALA A 8 -4.67 -46.73 -47.64
N GLN A 9 -4.89 -47.97 -47.19
CA GLN A 9 -5.56 -48.26 -45.91
C GLN A 9 -4.74 -47.78 -44.71
N LEU A 10 -3.40 -47.90 -44.77
CA LEU A 10 -2.52 -47.44 -43.69
C LEU A 10 -2.50 -45.90 -43.60
N VAL A 11 -2.44 -45.20 -44.74
CA VAL A 11 -2.47 -43.73 -44.77
C VAL A 11 -3.81 -43.18 -44.29
N THR A 12 -4.92 -43.82 -44.67
CA THR A 12 -6.25 -43.42 -44.21
C THR A 12 -6.41 -43.65 -42.70
N LEU A 13 -5.90 -44.76 -42.17
CA LEU A 13 -5.96 -45.06 -40.73
C LEU A 13 -5.10 -44.08 -39.91
N ILE A 14 -3.90 -43.75 -40.38
CA ILE A 14 -3.03 -42.75 -39.74
C ILE A 14 -3.70 -41.36 -39.77
N SER A 15 -4.31 -40.98 -40.89
CA SER A 15 -5.01 -39.69 -41.00
C SER A 15 -6.21 -39.60 -40.06
N LEU A 16 -6.94 -40.70 -39.86
CA LEU A 16 -8.07 -40.78 -38.95
C LEU A 16 -7.63 -40.69 -37.48
N VAL A 17 -6.54 -41.37 -37.11
CA VAL A 17 -5.95 -41.26 -35.76
C VAL A 17 -5.44 -39.84 -35.49
N PHE A 18 -4.82 -39.19 -36.48
CA PHE A 18 -4.36 -37.81 -36.34
C PHE A 18 -5.52 -36.83 -36.17
N LEU A 19 -6.61 -36.99 -36.94
CA LEU A 19 -7.83 -36.20 -36.78
C LEU A 19 -8.47 -36.37 -35.40
N LEU A 20 -8.51 -37.60 -34.87
CA LEU A 20 -9.02 -37.88 -33.53
C LEU A 20 -8.12 -37.27 -32.44
N PHE A 21 -6.80 -37.27 -32.64
CA PHE A 21 -5.86 -36.62 -31.73
C PHE A 21 -6.04 -35.11 -31.73
N VAL A 22 -6.13 -34.48 -32.91
CA VAL A 22 -6.37 -33.03 -33.04
C VAL A 22 -7.73 -32.66 -32.43
N ALA A 23 -8.78 -33.44 -32.68
CA ALA A 23 -10.09 -33.23 -32.08
C ALA A 23 -10.04 -33.33 -30.54
N LYS A 24 -9.33 -34.32 -30.00
CA LYS A 24 -9.15 -34.46 -28.54
C LYS A 24 -8.38 -33.29 -27.94
N THR A 25 -7.29 -32.84 -28.57
CA THR A 25 -6.54 -31.66 -28.11
C THR A 25 -7.37 -30.38 -28.21
N PHE A 26 -8.22 -30.25 -29.22
CA PHE A 26 -9.11 -29.10 -29.38
C PHE A 26 -10.21 -29.11 -28.31
N ILE A 27 -10.82 -30.27 -28.02
CA ILE A 27 -11.81 -30.43 -26.94
C ILE A 27 -11.18 -30.12 -25.57
N GLN A 28 -9.95 -30.60 -25.31
CA GLN A 28 -9.24 -30.28 -24.06
C GLN A 28 -8.88 -28.79 -23.93
N ASN A 29 -8.50 -28.13 -25.03
CA ASN A 29 -8.24 -26.70 -25.03
C ASN A 29 -9.53 -25.88 -24.83
N VAL A 30 -10.64 -26.32 -25.42
CA VAL A 30 -11.97 -25.70 -25.22
C VAL A 30 -12.42 -25.87 -23.78
N ASP A 31 -12.32 -27.06 -23.18
CA ASP A 31 -12.63 -27.27 -21.75
C ASP A 31 -11.77 -26.39 -20.83
N SER A 32 -10.49 -26.17 -21.15
CA SER A 32 -9.63 -25.25 -20.39
C SER A 32 -10.01 -23.77 -20.54
N GLN A 33 -10.79 -23.41 -21.57
CA GLN A 33 -11.29 -22.05 -21.78
C GLN A 33 -12.76 -21.86 -21.37
N THR A 34 -13.48 -22.94 -21.04
CA THR A 34 -14.87 -22.92 -20.55
C THR A 34 -15.05 -23.35 -19.09
N GLU A 35 -13.98 -23.40 -18.28
CA GLU A 35 -14.16 -23.04 -16.87
C GLU A 35 -14.39 -21.54 -16.80
N GLU A 36 -15.63 -21.15 -17.08
CA GLU A 36 -16.20 -19.91 -16.56
C GLU A 36 -16.03 -20.02 -15.04
N LYS A 37 -14.96 -19.43 -14.50
CA LYS A 37 -14.78 -19.26 -13.04
C LYS A 37 -15.94 -18.40 -12.58
N SER A 38 -17.09 -19.02 -12.33
CA SER A 38 -18.20 -18.39 -11.66
C SER A 38 -17.66 -17.88 -10.34
N ALA A 39 -17.89 -16.61 -10.02
CA ALA A 39 -17.53 -16.06 -8.72
C ALA A 39 -17.99 -17.03 -7.60
N PRO A 40 -17.19 -17.26 -6.54
CA PRO A 40 -17.63 -18.06 -5.41
C PRO A 40 -18.99 -17.53 -4.92
N ALA A 41 -19.99 -18.40 -4.87
CA ALA A 41 -21.34 -17.99 -4.49
C ALA A 41 -21.42 -17.55 -3.02
N THR A 42 -20.61 -18.18 -2.16
CA THR A 42 -20.53 -17.91 -0.73
C THR A 42 -19.51 -16.82 -0.45
N THR A 43 -19.90 -15.80 0.32
CA THR A 43 -19.06 -14.65 0.66
C THR A 43 -18.20 -14.90 1.90
N TYR A 44 -17.17 -14.09 2.11
CA TYR A 44 -16.21 -14.27 3.22
C TYR A 44 -16.87 -14.15 4.59
N ASP A 45 -17.93 -13.36 4.74
CA ASP A 45 -18.71 -13.22 5.96
C ASP A 45 -19.55 -14.48 6.26
N GLU A 46 -20.13 -15.11 5.23
CA GLU A 46 -20.84 -16.39 5.37
C GLU A 46 -19.88 -17.54 5.72
N TRP A 47 -18.70 -17.57 5.08
CA TRP A 47 -17.65 -18.52 5.43
C TRP A 47 -17.14 -18.31 6.86
N TYR A 48 -16.92 -17.05 7.25
CA TYR A 48 -16.51 -16.70 8.60
C TYR A 48 -17.54 -17.15 9.63
N GLN A 49 -18.83 -16.88 9.41
CA GLN A 49 -19.90 -17.32 10.30
C GLN A 49 -19.93 -18.85 10.43
N SER A 50 -19.77 -19.58 9.32
CA SER A 50 -19.69 -21.04 9.34
C SER A 50 -18.48 -21.54 10.15
N GLY A 51 -17.33 -20.87 10.02
CA GLY A 51 -16.13 -21.15 10.80
C GLY A 51 -16.33 -20.88 12.29
N MET A 52 -17.01 -19.80 12.65
CA MET A 52 -17.35 -19.47 14.04
C MET A 52 -18.33 -20.47 14.65
N ASP A 53 -19.32 -20.92 13.88
CA ASP A 53 -20.26 -21.96 14.31
C ASP A 53 -19.57 -23.31 14.56
N ALA A 54 -18.56 -23.66 13.73
CA ALA A 54 -17.73 -24.84 13.93
C ALA A 54 -16.80 -24.68 15.15
N TYR A 55 -16.19 -23.51 15.33
CA TYR A 55 -15.33 -23.19 16.47
C TYR A 55 -16.10 -23.35 17.79
N ASN A 56 -17.31 -22.82 17.87
CA ASN A 56 -18.18 -22.92 19.04
C ASN A 56 -18.63 -24.35 19.36
N LYS A 57 -18.58 -25.26 18.39
CA LYS A 57 -18.87 -26.69 18.55
C LYS A 57 -17.61 -27.52 18.78
N GLU A 58 -16.45 -26.89 18.92
CA GLU A 58 -15.13 -27.53 19.03
C GLU A 58 -14.80 -28.46 17.85
N ASN A 59 -15.35 -28.18 16.67
CA ASN A 59 -15.02 -28.91 15.45
C ASN A 59 -13.85 -28.21 14.74
N TRP A 60 -12.63 -28.59 15.12
CA TRP A 60 -11.41 -27.91 14.70
C TRP A 60 -11.08 -28.07 13.21
N GLU A 61 -11.38 -29.22 12.62
CA GLU A 61 -11.15 -29.47 11.18
C GLU A 61 -12.06 -28.56 10.32
N ASP A 62 -13.36 -28.51 10.63
CA ASP A 62 -14.29 -27.62 9.92
C ASP A 62 -14.00 -26.14 10.19
N THR A 63 -13.56 -25.80 11.41
CA THR A 63 -13.13 -24.43 11.75
C THR A 63 -11.99 -23.98 10.84
N VAL A 64 -10.94 -24.82 10.71
CA VAL A 64 -9.80 -24.54 9.82
C VAL A 64 -10.29 -24.37 8.39
N TYR A 65 -11.07 -25.32 7.89
CA TYR A 65 -11.58 -25.30 6.52
C TYR A 65 -12.36 -24.01 6.20
N TYR A 66 -13.33 -23.66 7.04
CA TYR A 66 -14.19 -22.50 6.79
C TYR A 66 -13.45 -21.17 6.95
N LEU A 67 -12.57 -21.02 7.95
CA LEU A 67 -11.82 -19.78 8.14
C LEU A 67 -10.74 -19.58 7.06
N GLU A 68 -10.07 -20.64 6.60
CA GLU A 68 -9.17 -20.56 5.44
C GLU A 68 -9.94 -20.15 4.17
N LYS A 69 -11.14 -20.70 3.95
CA LYS A 69 -12.02 -20.29 2.83
C LYS A 69 -12.48 -18.85 2.95
N ALA A 70 -12.77 -18.38 4.16
CA ALA A 70 -13.12 -16.99 4.41
C ALA A 70 -11.97 -16.04 4.03
N LEU A 71 -10.72 -16.36 4.41
CA LEU A 71 -9.53 -15.58 4.04
C LEU A 71 -9.27 -15.58 2.53
N GLU A 72 -9.42 -16.74 1.87
CA GLU A 72 -9.29 -16.85 0.42
C GLU A 72 -10.31 -15.97 -0.32
N GLU A 73 -11.59 -16.04 0.09
CA GLU A 73 -12.67 -15.24 -0.48
C GLU A 73 -12.43 -13.74 -0.23
N PHE A 74 -12.03 -13.35 0.99
CA PHE A 74 -11.74 -11.95 1.32
C PHE A 74 -10.67 -11.34 0.40
N ARG A 75 -9.57 -12.09 0.15
CA ARG A 75 -8.52 -11.67 -0.78
C ARG A 75 -9.06 -11.55 -2.20
N PHE A 76 -9.82 -12.52 -2.67
CA PHE A 76 -10.45 -12.51 -4.00
C PHE A 76 -11.42 -11.33 -4.19
N TYR A 77 -12.27 -11.05 -3.20
CA TYR A 77 -13.21 -9.94 -3.23
C TYR A 77 -12.47 -8.62 -3.35
N ARG A 78 -11.48 -8.38 -2.49
CA ARG A 78 -10.69 -7.13 -2.49
C ARG A 78 -9.89 -6.96 -3.77
N SER A 79 -9.19 -7.99 -4.23
CA SER A 79 -8.43 -7.91 -5.48
C SER A 79 -9.34 -7.62 -6.68
N SER A 80 -10.53 -8.21 -6.72
CA SER A 80 -11.52 -7.95 -7.76
C SER A 80 -12.01 -6.49 -7.75
N LEU A 81 -12.22 -5.89 -6.56
CA LEU A 81 -12.58 -4.47 -6.43
C LEU A 81 -11.46 -3.56 -6.91
N VAL A 82 -10.24 -3.81 -6.46
CA VAL A 82 -9.02 -3.10 -6.86
C VAL A 82 -8.87 -3.12 -8.38
N GLU A 83 -8.86 -4.31 -8.98
CA GLU A 83 -8.67 -4.50 -10.41
C GLU A 83 -9.72 -3.73 -11.22
N CYS A 84 -10.99 -3.77 -10.79
CA CYS A 84 -12.05 -3.04 -11.47
C CYS A 84 -11.90 -1.52 -11.39
N ARG A 85 -11.50 -1.00 -10.24
CA ARG A 85 -11.36 0.46 -10.04
C ARG A 85 -10.13 1.02 -10.74
N ILE A 86 -9.00 0.31 -10.69
CA ILE A 86 -7.79 0.66 -11.42
C ILE A 86 -8.04 0.62 -12.93
N LYS A 87 -8.63 -0.47 -13.45
CA LYS A 87 -8.98 -0.62 -14.87
C LYS A 87 -9.87 0.52 -15.39
N CYS A 88 -10.78 1.01 -14.55
CA CYS A 88 -11.75 2.04 -14.92
C CYS A 88 -11.33 3.48 -14.54
N SER A 89 -10.11 3.68 -14.03
CA SER A 89 -9.63 4.98 -13.55
C SER A 89 -9.59 6.08 -14.62
N ASN A 90 -9.31 5.73 -15.88
CA ASN A 90 -9.10 6.69 -16.97
C ASN A 90 -10.38 7.29 -17.61
N PHE A 91 -11.57 6.83 -17.23
CA PHE A 91 -12.83 7.27 -17.86
C PHE A 91 -13.30 8.68 -17.48
N THR A 92 -12.65 9.34 -16.50
CA THR A 92 -12.96 10.71 -16.08
C THR A 92 -12.17 11.79 -16.83
N ARG A 93 -11.22 11.42 -17.70
CA ARG A 93 -10.46 12.37 -18.53
C ARG A 93 -11.29 12.83 -19.72
N THR A 94 -12.19 13.80 -19.54
CA THR A 94 -12.80 14.53 -20.66
C THR A 94 -11.82 15.60 -21.16
N PRO A 95 -11.55 15.69 -22.48
CA PRO A 95 -10.75 16.78 -23.02
C PRO A 95 -11.38 18.13 -22.70
N SER A 96 -10.64 19.00 -22.01
CA SER A 96 -11.05 20.39 -21.79
C SER A 96 -11.05 21.12 -23.12
N LEU A 97 -12.21 21.26 -23.75
CA LEU A 97 -12.40 22.19 -24.84
C LEU A 97 -12.50 23.57 -24.20
N LYS A 98 -11.42 24.35 -24.32
CA LYS A 98 -11.46 25.79 -24.04
C LYS A 98 -12.53 26.37 -24.97
N ASP A 99 -13.54 27.03 -24.39
CA ASP A 99 -14.56 27.86 -25.08
C ASP A 99 -16.00 27.30 -25.19
N GLU A 100 -16.58 26.76 -24.11
CA GLU A 100 -18.02 26.43 -24.06
C GLU A 100 -18.67 26.84 -22.72
N SER A 101 -19.99 27.10 -22.74
CA SER A 101 -20.77 27.59 -21.59
C SER A 101 -20.70 26.67 -20.36
N THR A 102 -20.76 27.23 -19.15
CA THR A 102 -20.70 26.52 -17.85
C THR A 102 -21.64 25.31 -17.70
N LEU A 103 -22.87 25.38 -18.25
CA LEU A 103 -23.82 24.26 -18.24
C LEU A 103 -23.29 23.04 -19.00
N LEU A 104 -22.53 23.26 -20.07
CA LEU A 104 -21.96 22.20 -20.91
C LEU A 104 -20.76 21.54 -20.23
N GLU A 105 -20.04 22.24 -19.35
CA GLU A 105 -18.95 21.69 -18.54
C GLU A 105 -19.48 20.71 -17.49
N GLU A 106 -20.55 21.07 -16.77
CA GLU A 106 -21.20 20.19 -15.80
C GLU A 106 -21.73 18.91 -16.45
N MET A 107 -22.42 19.04 -17.59
CA MET A 107 -22.93 17.87 -18.33
C MET A 107 -21.79 16.95 -18.79
N LYS A 108 -20.65 17.49 -19.21
CA LYS A 108 -19.45 16.71 -19.58
C LYS A 108 -18.83 16.01 -18.37
N TYR A 109 -18.79 16.68 -17.22
CA TYR A 109 -18.33 16.07 -15.97
C TYR A 109 -19.19 14.85 -15.60
N PHE A 110 -20.51 15.01 -15.58
CA PHE A 110 -21.43 13.91 -15.28
C PHE A 110 -21.40 12.81 -16.34
N GLN A 111 -21.17 13.14 -17.62
CA GLN A 111 -20.94 12.14 -18.65
C GLN A 111 -19.71 11.26 -18.32
N GLY A 112 -18.58 11.86 -17.95
CA GLY A 112 -17.39 11.13 -17.51
C GLY A 112 -17.66 10.24 -16.28
N LEU A 113 -18.42 10.77 -15.33
CA LEU A 113 -18.83 10.02 -14.13
C LEU A 113 -19.70 8.80 -14.48
N PHE A 114 -20.68 8.94 -15.37
CA PHE A 114 -21.50 7.81 -15.84
C PHE A 114 -20.68 6.76 -16.56
N LEU A 115 -19.67 7.15 -17.35
CA LEU A 115 -18.78 6.22 -18.03
C LEU A 115 -17.92 5.43 -17.03
N LYS A 116 -17.29 6.09 -16.04
CA LYS A 116 -16.54 5.42 -14.97
C LYS A 116 -17.44 4.48 -14.16
N ALA A 117 -18.61 4.96 -13.72
CA ALA A 117 -19.55 4.16 -12.94
C ALA A 117 -20.05 2.92 -13.70
N ASN A 118 -20.37 3.06 -14.98
CA ASN A 118 -20.79 1.93 -15.82
C ASN A 118 -19.65 0.92 -16.03
N CYS A 119 -18.41 1.38 -16.22
CA CYS A 119 -17.24 0.52 -16.32
C CYS A 119 -17.05 -0.30 -15.04
N VAL A 120 -17.02 0.36 -13.87
CA VAL A 120 -16.83 -0.30 -12.57
C VAL A 120 -17.97 -1.29 -12.31
N ARG A 121 -19.22 -0.89 -12.54
CA ARG A 121 -20.39 -1.76 -12.34
C ARG A 121 -20.32 -3.03 -13.19
N LYS A 122 -19.99 -2.90 -14.48
CA LYS A 122 -19.85 -4.06 -15.38
C LYS A 122 -18.71 -4.97 -14.95
N CYS A 123 -17.54 -4.41 -14.67
CA CYS A 123 -16.39 -5.18 -14.21
C CYS A 123 -16.69 -5.94 -12.92
N LYS A 124 -17.32 -5.27 -11.95
CA LYS A 124 -17.74 -5.92 -10.70
C LYS A 124 -18.72 -7.05 -10.95
N PHE A 125 -19.72 -6.85 -11.81
CA PHE A 125 -20.68 -7.90 -12.17
C PHE A 125 -19.99 -9.10 -12.84
N GLU A 126 -19.06 -8.86 -13.77
CA GLU A 126 -18.28 -9.90 -14.44
C GLU A 126 -17.42 -10.71 -13.46
N LYS A 127 -16.80 -10.06 -12.47
CA LYS A 127 -15.89 -10.72 -11.51
C LYS A 127 -16.59 -11.33 -10.30
N LEU A 128 -17.63 -10.67 -9.79
CA LEU A 128 -18.26 -10.99 -8.51
C LEU A 128 -19.66 -11.59 -8.67
N GLY A 129 -20.22 -11.59 -9.89
CA GLY A 129 -21.56 -12.11 -10.17
C GLY A 129 -22.67 -11.32 -9.46
N ASP A 130 -23.78 -12.02 -9.21
CA ASP A 130 -25.01 -11.50 -8.57
C ASP A 130 -24.99 -11.55 -7.03
N ARG A 131 -23.81 -11.78 -6.43
CA ARG A 131 -23.68 -11.87 -4.97
C ARG A 131 -24.10 -10.57 -4.27
N PRO A 132 -24.52 -10.63 -2.99
CA PRO A 132 -24.74 -9.44 -2.18
C PRO A 132 -23.54 -8.49 -2.29
N GLN A 133 -23.83 -7.26 -2.70
CA GLN A 133 -22.81 -6.21 -2.86
C GLN A 133 -22.47 -5.52 -1.54
N LEU A 134 -23.31 -5.72 -0.52
CA LEU A 134 -23.15 -5.17 0.81
C LEU A 134 -22.63 -6.29 1.71
N ILE A 135 -21.45 -6.10 2.26
CA ILE A 135 -20.91 -6.88 3.37
C ILE A 135 -20.61 -5.86 4.46
N ASP A 136 -20.96 -6.20 5.68
CA ASP A 136 -20.84 -5.35 6.86
C ASP A 136 -19.40 -4.83 7.04
N ASN A 137 -19.27 -3.53 7.34
CA ASN A 137 -17.97 -2.89 7.56
C ASN A 137 -17.27 -3.49 8.79
N ASP A 138 -18.01 -3.79 9.86
CA ASP A 138 -17.46 -4.47 11.05
C ASP A 138 -16.83 -5.82 10.71
N MET A 139 -17.40 -6.54 9.73
CA MET A 139 -16.82 -7.78 9.25
C MET A 139 -15.55 -7.52 8.45
N THR A 140 -15.56 -6.53 7.55
CA THR A 140 -14.35 -6.13 6.81
C THR A 140 -13.21 -5.79 7.77
N ASP A 141 -13.50 -5.05 8.83
CA ASP A 141 -12.52 -4.61 9.83
C ASP A 141 -11.92 -5.77 10.61
N LYS A 142 -12.69 -6.82 10.91
CA LYS A 142 -12.15 -8.07 11.49
C LYS A 142 -11.07 -8.69 10.60
N PHE A 143 -11.26 -8.71 9.29
CA PHE A 143 -10.27 -9.27 8.37
C PHE A 143 -9.06 -8.36 8.22
N LEU A 144 -9.27 -7.04 8.09
CA LEU A 144 -8.19 -6.05 8.03
C LEU A 144 -7.33 -6.07 9.29
N SER A 145 -7.95 -6.26 10.45
CA SER A 145 -7.27 -6.43 11.74
C SER A 145 -6.85 -7.87 12.02
N ARG A 146 -6.86 -8.77 11.02
CA ARG A 146 -6.31 -10.14 11.14
C ARG A 146 -7.02 -11.02 12.18
N MET A 147 -8.25 -10.69 12.59
CA MET A 147 -9.01 -11.44 13.59
C MET A 147 -9.21 -12.94 13.27
N PRO A 148 -9.42 -13.38 12.01
CA PRO A 148 -9.54 -14.82 11.71
C PRO A 148 -8.35 -15.64 12.23
N TYR A 149 -7.15 -15.07 12.25
CA TYR A 149 -5.94 -15.73 12.74
C TYR A 149 -5.97 -16.03 14.24
N SER A 150 -6.69 -15.23 15.04
CA SER A 150 -6.85 -15.50 16.48
C SER A 150 -7.59 -16.81 16.78
N TYR A 151 -8.48 -17.22 15.86
CA TYR A 151 -9.23 -18.48 15.94
C TYR A 151 -8.46 -19.62 15.27
N LEU A 152 -7.90 -19.36 14.09
CA LEU A 152 -7.11 -20.35 13.33
C LEU A 152 -5.93 -20.88 14.13
N GLN A 153 -5.19 -20.04 14.85
CA GLN A 153 -4.05 -20.49 15.66
C GLN A 153 -4.44 -21.60 16.65
N PHE A 154 -5.60 -21.46 17.30
CA PHE A 154 -6.07 -22.45 18.26
C PHE A 154 -6.59 -23.71 17.58
N ALA A 155 -7.32 -23.54 16.47
CA ALA A 155 -7.85 -24.66 15.70
C ALA A 155 -6.71 -25.51 15.12
N TYR A 156 -5.68 -24.90 14.53
CA TYR A 156 -4.48 -25.60 14.08
C TYR A 156 -3.76 -26.33 15.22
N TYR A 157 -3.62 -25.69 16.38
CA TYR A 157 -3.01 -26.33 17.54
C TYR A 157 -3.79 -27.58 17.98
N LYS A 158 -5.13 -27.50 18.01
CA LYS A 158 -6.02 -28.63 18.34
C LYS A 158 -6.02 -29.73 17.28
N SER A 159 -5.73 -29.39 16.03
CA SER A 159 -5.57 -30.33 14.91
C SER A 159 -4.13 -30.86 14.76
N PHE A 160 -3.23 -30.58 15.71
CA PHE A 160 -1.81 -30.99 15.68
C PHE A 160 -1.00 -30.37 14.52
N GLU A 161 -1.48 -29.28 13.92
CA GLU A 161 -0.79 -28.52 12.85
C GLU A 161 0.05 -27.38 13.45
N TYR A 162 1.07 -27.73 14.24
CA TYR A 162 1.81 -26.75 15.07
C TYR A 162 2.52 -25.65 14.27
N GLU A 163 3.08 -25.96 13.10
CA GLU A 163 3.73 -24.98 12.22
C GLU A 163 2.73 -23.91 11.74
N LYS A 164 1.50 -24.32 11.42
CA LYS A 164 0.44 -23.37 11.05
C LYS A 164 -0.08 -22.59 12.25
N ALA A 165 -0.15 -23.23 13.42
CA ALA A 165 -0.57 -22.58 14.65
C ALA A 165 0.36 -21.41 15.02
N VAL A 166 1.68 -21.64 14.97
CA VAL A 166 2.69 -20.59 15.23
C VAL A 166 2.63 -19.49 14.19
N ALA A 167 2.48 -19.82 12.89
CA ALA A 167 2.37 -18.82 11.83
C ALA A 167 1.09 -17.96 11.97
N ALA A 168 -0.06 -18.57 12.30
CA ALA A 168 -1.31 -17.84 12.52
C ALA A 168 -1.22 -16.94 13.77
N ALA A 169 -0.67 -17.43 14.88
CA ALA A 169 -0.46 -16.61 16.08
C ALA A 169 0.50 -15.45 15.78
N TYR A 170 1.61 -15.71 15.10
CA TYR A 170 2.58 -14.70 14.69
C TYR A 170 1.95 -13.63 13.79
N THR A 171 1.13 -14.04 12.82
CA THR A 171 0.38 -13.16 11.91
C THR A 171 -0.58 -12.24 12.67
N TYR A 172 -1.27 -12.74 13.70
CA TYR A 172 -2.19 -11.96 14.51
C TYR A 172 -1.48 -10.89 15.35
N VAL A 173 -0.40 -11.25 16.05
CA VAL A 173 0.30 -10.31 16.95
C VAL A 173 1.03 -9.19 16.19
N GLN A 174 1.28 -9.35 14.89
CA GLN A 174 1.73 -8.24 14.04
C GLN A 174 0.69 -7.11 13.92
N TRP A 175 -0.58 -7.32 14.29
CA TRP A 175 -1.58 -6.25 14.34
C TRP A 175 -2.02 -5.92 15.77
N HIS A 176 -2.01 -6.92 16.66
CA HIS A 176 -2.44 -6.82 18.05
C HIS A 176 -1.26 -7.05 19.02
N GLN A 177 -0.31 -6.11 19.03
CA GLN A 177 0.92 -6.26 19.81
C GLN A 177 0.67 -6.34 21.33
N ASP A 178 -0.40 -5.70 21.81
CA ASP A 178 -0.75 -5.57 23.23
C ASP A 178 -1.67 -6.70 23.73
N ASP A 179 -1.94 -7.72 22.91
CA ASP A 179 -2.71 -8.90 23.33
C ASP A 179 -1.81 -9.90 24.07
N ASP A 180 -1.71 -9.72 25.40
CA ASP A 180 -0.93 -10.60 26.28
C ASP A 180 -1.31 -12.09 26.14
N VAL A 181 -2.58 -12.40 25.86
CA VAL A 181 -3.03 -13.79 25.74
C VAL A 181 -2.44 -14.41 24.48
N MET A 182 -2.49 -13.71 23.36
CA MET A 182 -1.90 -14.21 22.12
C MET A 182 -0.36 -14.25 22.18
N GLN A 183 0.28 -13.28 22.83
CA GLN A 183 1.74 -13.31 23.03
C GLN A 183 2.17 -14.55 23.81
N ASN A 184 1.47 -14.90 24.88
CA ASN A 184 1.72 -16.12 25.66
C ASN A 184 1.46 -17.39 24.83
N ASN A 185 0.40 -17.42 24.00
CA ASN A 185 0.15 -18.56 23.10
C ASN A 185 1.27 -18.74 22.09
N LEU A 186 1.75 -17.64 21.49
CA LEU A 186 2.86 -17.65 20.54
C LEU A 186 4.14 -18.17 21.19
N GLU A 187 4.49 -17.69 22.39
CA GLU A 187 5.65 -18.18 23.15
C GLU A 187 5.52 -19.68 23.47
N TYR A 188 4.33 -20.13 23.87
CA TYR A 188 4.08 -21.55 24.08
C TYR A 188 4.29 -22.37 22.81
N TYR A 189 3.78 -21.94 21.65
CA TYR A 189 3.96 -22.65 20.38
C TYR A 189 5.43 -22.68 19.94
N ARG A 190 6.19 -21.60 20.14
CA ARG A 190 7.64 -21.55 19.83
C ARG A 190 8.45 -22.60 20.58
N ASN A 191 8.01 -22.99 21.76
CA ASN A 191 8.69 -23.98 22.61
C ASN A 191 8.28 -25.43 22.31
N LEU A 192 7.39 -25.68 21.34
CA LEU A 192 7.02 -27.03 20.92
C LEU A 192 8.15 -27.68 20.11
N HIS A 193 8.33 -29.00 20.29
CA HIS A 193 9.34 -29.74 19.56
C HIS A 193 9.10 -29.68 18.04
N GLY A 194 10.13 -29.31 17.29
CA GLY A 194 10.07 -29.18 15.82
C GLY A 194 9.75 -27.78 15.33
N ILE A 195 9.40 -26.84 16.21
CA ILE A 195 9.23 -25.43 15.84
C ILE A 195 10.58 -24.70 15.91
N THR A 196 10.84 -23.90 14.88
CA THR A 196 12.04 -23.08 14.71
C THR A 196 11.64 -21.68 14.26
N GLU A 197 12.57 -20.71 14.30
CA GLU A 197 12.33 -19.33 13.85
C GLU A 197 11.83 -19.23 12.41
N GLU A 198 12.15 -20.21 11.55
CA GLU A 198 11.69 -20.25 10.15
C GLU A 198 10.16 -20.40 10.02
N HIS A 199 9.47 -20.85 11.08
CA HIS A 199 8.03 -21.02 11.10
C HIS A 199 7.28 -19.75 11.58
N LEU A 200 8.00 -18.73 12.06
CA LEU A 200 7.41 -17.44 12.45
C LEU A 200 7.20 -16.58 11.21
N ILE A 201 6.21 -16.97 10.42
CA ILE A 201 5.88 -16.34 9.14
C ILE A 201 4.65 -15.46 9.34
N ASP A 202 4.75 -14.18 8.99
CA ASP A 202 3.57 -13.32 8.83
C ASP A 202 2.90 -13.67 7.50
N LEU A 203 1.76 -14.36 7.57
CA LEU A 203 0.99 -14.83 6.42
C LEU A 203 0.34 -13.65 5.64
N GLU A 204 0.34 -12.45 6.21
CA GLU A 204 -0.16 -11.22 5.60
C GLU A 204 0.95 -10.22 5.28
N GLU A 205 2.24 -10.62 5.36
CA GLU A 205 3.37 -9.76 5.04
C GLU A 205 3.26 -9.25 3.58
N LYS A 206 3.34 -7.93 3.42
CA LYS A 206 3.30 -7.31 2.09
C LYS A 206 4.70 -7.33 1.46
N PRO A 207 4.81 -7.55 0.15
CA PRO A 207 6.13 -7.62 -0.51
C PRO A 207 7.01 -6.39 -0.30
N HIS A 208 6.42 -5.18 -0.25
CA HIS A 208 7.20 -3.96 -0.04
C HIS A 208 7.83 -3.92 1.36
N HIS A 209 7.14 -4.42 2.39
CA HIS A 209 7.71 -4.56 3.73
C HIS A 209 8.87 -5.56 3.76
N LYS A 210 8.69 -6.72 3.12
CA LYS A 210 9.73 -7.75 3.02
C LYS A 210 11.01 -7.18 2.40
N TYR A 211 10.92 -6.56 1.23
CA TYR A 211 12.09 -6.01 0.55
C TYR A 211 12.70 -4.82 1.30
N PHE A 212 11.89 -3.99 1.96
CA PHE A 212 12.42 -2.92 2.80
C PHE A 212 13.28 -3.48 3.93
N MET A 213 12.81 -4.53 4.61
CA MET A 213 13.58 -5.22 5.66
C MET A 213 14.84 -5.89 5.11
N GLU A 214 14.78 -6.53 3.94
CA GLU A 214 15.95 -7.12 3.29
C GLU A 214 16.99 -6.04 2.93
N GLY A 215 16.55 -4.88 2.45
CA GLY A 215 17.41 -3.72 2.20
C GLY A 215 18.03 -3.14 3.47
N TYR A 216 17.26 -3.06 4.57
CA TYR A 216 17.77 -2.66 5.87
C TYR A 216 18.85 -3.62 6.40
N LYS A 217 18.62 -4.93 6.32
CA LYS A 217 19.62 -5.94 6.72
C LYS A 217 20.88 -5.90 5.85
N ALA A 218 20.76 -5.55 4.57
CA ALA A 218 21.90 -5.35 3.69
C ALA A 218 22.70 -4.11 4.10
N TYR A 219 22.01 -3.03 4.49
CA TYR A 219 22.62 -1.81 5.02
C TYR A 219 23.45 -2.10 6.27
N GLU A 220 22.90 -2.83 7.25
CA GLU A 220 23.61 -3.22 8.49
C GLU A 220 24.89 -4.01 8.21
N LYS A 221 24.93 -4.76 7.10
CA LYS A 221 26.10 -5.57 6.68
C LYS A 221 27.08 -4.79 5.81
N GLY A 222 26.79 -3.53 5.48
CA GLY A 222 27.56 -2.75 4.51
C GLY A 222 27.44 -3.24 3.07
N ASP A 223 26.45 -4.09 2.76
CA ASP A 223 26.17 -4.56 1.40
C ASP A 223 25.32 -3.52 0.64
N PHE A 224 25.97 -2.45 0.19
CA PHE A 224 25.30 -1.33 -0.48
C PHE A 224 24.66 -1.72 -1.82
N ALA A 225 25.21 -2.72 -2.52
CA ALA A 225 24.58 -3.29 -3.71
C ALA A 225 23.25 -3.96 -3.35
N GLY A 226 23.21 -4.73 -2.27
CA GLY A 226 22.00 -5.34 -1.71
C GLY A 226 20.97 -4.31 -1.23
N VAL A 227 21.41 -3.18 -0.65
CA VAL A 227 20.52 -2.06 -0.30
C VAL A 227 19.83 -1.52 -1.54
N ILE A 228 20.60 -1.22 -2.60
CA ILE A 228 20.06 -0.66 -3.85
C ILE A 228 19.04 -1.61 -4.47
N GLU A 229 19.37 -2.90 -4.56
CA GLU A 229 18.47 -3.90 -5.15
C GLU A 229 17.14 -3.97 -4.39
N ASN A 230 17.20 -4.13 -3.07
CA ASN A 230 16.04 -4.37 -2.25
C ASN A 230 15.18 -3.12 -2.03
N MET A 231 15.78 -1.94 -1.86
CA MET A 231 15.02 -0.69 -1.73
C MET A 231 14.28 -0.31 -3.02
N LYS A 232 14.86 -0.60 -4.19
CA LYS A 232 14.16 -0.43 -5.49
C LYS A 232 12.98 -1.38 -5.62
N LYS A 233 13.15 -2.65 -5.24
CA LYS A 233 12.06 -3.63 -5.21
C LYS A 233 10.97 -3.20 -4.22
N ALA A 234 11.35 -2.73 -3.04
CA ALA A 234 10.43 -2.22 -2.03
C ALA A 234 9.60 -1.05 -2.58
N LEU A 235 10.21 -0.08 -3.26
CA LEU A 235 9.50 1.01 -3.94
C LEU A 235 8.55 0.50 -5.03
N GLU A 236 9.00 -0.44 -5.88
CA GLU A 236 8.15 -1.01 -6.94
C GLU A 236 6.85 -1.61 -6.36
N TYR A 237 6.94 -2.33 -5.25
CA TYR A 237 5.76 -2.89 -4.58
C TYR A 237 5.00 -1.86 -3.75
N TYR A 238 5.67 -0.86 -3.18
CA TYR A 238 5.01 0.22 -2.44
C TYR A 238 3.99 0.94 -3.33
N TRP A 239 4.38 1.32 -4.55
CA TRP A 239 3.48 2.01 -5.46
C TRP A 239 2.26 1.19 -5.84
N LYS A 240 2.42 -0.13 -6.00
CA LYS A 240 1.29 -1.05 -6.25
C LYS A 240 0.35 -1.05 -5.04
N VAL A 241 0.86 -1.25 -3.83
CA VAL A 241 0.03 -1.31 -2.61
C VAL A 241 -0.64 0.04 -2.32
N ASP A 242 0.01 1.18 -2.59
CA ASP A 242 -0.60 2.51 -2.52
C ASP A 242 -1.77 2.66 -3.50
N GLU A 243 -1.59 2.26 -4.77
CA GLU A 243 -2.65 2.30 -5.78
C GLU A 243 -3.84 1.40 -5.38
N GLU A 244 -3.55 0.19 -4.86
CA GLU A 244 -4.57 -0.73 -4.36
C GLU A 244 -5.35 -0.12 -3.19
N CYS A 245 -4.65 0.45 -2.21
CA CYS A 245 -5.27 1.11 -1.06
C CYS A 245 -6.20 2.24 -1.50
N ARG A 246 -5.72 3.11 -2.40
CA ARG A 246 -6.49 4.27 -2.88
C ARG A 246 -7.67 3.85 -3.73
N ALA A 247 -7.54 2.77 -4.51
CA ALA A 247 -8.66 2.17 -5.21
C ALA A 247 -9.69 1.61 -4.22
N LEU A 248 -9.27 0.98 -3.12
CA LEU A 248 -10.19 0.44 -2.11
C LEU A 248 -11.02 1.53 -1.43
N CYS A 249 -10.51 2.76 -1.32
CA CYS A 249 -11.22 3.93 -0.80
C CYS A 249 -12.43 4.39 -1.64
N GLU A 250 -12.54 4.04 -2.93
CA GLU A 250 -13.74 4.35 -3.75
C GLU A 250 -14.93 3.41 -3.43
N GLY A 251 -15.00 2.99 -2.15
CA GLY A 251 -15.99 2.14 -1.50
C GLY A 251 -17.42 2.67 -1.57
N ARG A 252 -18.36 1.89 -1.06
CA ARG A 252 -19.65 2.48 -0.67
C ARG A 252 -19.43 3.33 0.58
N TYR A 253 -20.27 4.34 0.75
CA TYR A 253 -20.34 5.15 1.95
C TYR A 253 -21.67 4.86 2.63
N GLU A 254 -21.59 4.42 3.88
CA GLU A 254 -22.77 4.13 4.70
C GLU A 254 -23.26 5.44 5.33
N ASN A 255 -24.56 5.70 5.27
CA ASN A 255 -25.26 6.84 5.87
C ASN A 255 -24.89 8.27 5.41
N ARG A 256 -25.83 8.93 4.72
CA ARG A 256 -26.85 9.75 5.40
C ARG A 256 -28.17 9.62 4.63
N GLU A 257 -29.17 9.02 5.25
CA GLU A 257 -30.53 9.16 4.75
C GLU A 257 -30.85 10.67 4.69
N PHE A 258 -31.55 11.14 3.65
CA PHE A 258 -32.04 12.52 3.51
C PHE A 258 -31.09 13.63 2.96
N MET A 259 -29.99 13.32 2.27
CA MET A 259 -29.18 14.34 1.55
C MET A 259 -29.68 14.64 0.13
N ASP A 260 -29.57 15.91 -0.31
CA ASP A 260 -29.72 16.30 -1.72
C ASP A 260 -28.51 15.84 -2.56
N LEU A 261 -28.66 15.82 -3.90
CA LEU A 261 -27.68 15.24 -4.84
C LEU A 261 -26.22 15.70 -4.59
N TYR A 262 -25.98 17.01 -4.57
CA TYR A 262 -24.62 17.55 -4.44
C TYR A 262 -24.08 17.39 -3.03
N GLU A 263 -24.94 17.36 -2.00
CA GLU A 263 -24.53 17.08 -0.63
C GLU A 263 -24.05 15.63 -0.52
N ALA A 264 -24.81 14.69 -1.06
CA ALA A 264 -24.45 13.27 -1.07
C ALA A 264 -23.15 13.01 -1.84
N MET A 265 -23.00 13.60 -3.03
CA MET A 265 -21.79 13.47 -3.83
C MET A 265 -20.56 14.08 -3.14
N SER A 266 -20.71 15.28 -2.57
CA SER A 266 -19.60 15.99 -1.92
C SER A 266 -19.16 15.28 -0.65
N ASN A 267 -20.11 14.82 0.18
CA ASN A 267 -19.82 14.06 1.40
C ASN A 267 -19.10 12.76 1.07
N HIS A 268 -19.63 12.01 0.10
CA HIS A 268 -19.02 10.78 -0.30
C HIS A 268 -17.61 11.01 -0.86
N TYR A 269 -17.42 11.98 -1.76
CA TYR A 269 -16.09 12.24 -2.32
C TYR A 269 -15.09 12.72 -1.27
N ALA A 270 -15.50 13.56 -0.31
CA ALA A 270 -14.67 13.97 0.79
C ALA A 270 -14.27 12.78 1.70
N SER A 271 -15.17 11.81 1.94
CA SER A 271 -14.84 10.57 2.67
C SER A 271 -13.81 9.72 1.91
N VAL A 272 -13.90 9.67 0.58
CA VAL A 272 -12.91 8.99 -0.28
C VAL A 272 -11.55 9.67 -0.16
N LEU A 273 -11.50 11.00 -0.20
CA LEU A 273 -10.25 11.77 -0.02
C LEU A 273 -9.65 11.53 1.37
N TYR A 274 -10.48 11.51 2.41
CA TYR A 274 -10.05 11.19 3.75
C TYR A 274 -9.43 9.79 3.81
N CYS A 275 -10.13 8.75 3.34
CA CYS A 275 -9.59 7.38 3.28
C CYS A 275 -8.25 7.33 2.52
N LYS A 276 -8.15 7.97 1.35
CA LYS A 276 -6.89 8.00 0.57
C LYS A 276 -5.75 8.66 1.33
N SER A 277 -6.02 9.70 2.12
CA SER A 277 -5.01 10.37 2.94
C SER A 277 -4.39 9.44 4.00
N GLN A 278 -5.07 8.36 4.38
CA GLN A 278 -4.60 7.38 5.36
C GLN A 278 -3.72 6.29 4.74
N CYS A 279 -3.68 6.15 3.41
CA CYS A 279 -2.99 5.04 2.75
C CYS A 279 -1.49 4.99 3.05
N GLU A 280 -0.80 6.14 3.13
CA GLU A 280 0.62 6.18 3.47
C GLU A 280 0.88 5.65 4.88
N GLU A 281 0.05 6.05 5.85
CA GLU A 281 0.13 5.58 7.24
C GLU A 281 -0.17 4.08 7.34
N TRP A 282 -1.23 3.60 6.70
CA TRP A 282 -1.56 2.18 6.65
C TRP A 282 -0.45 1.34 5.99
N ASN A 283 0.15 1.85 4.92
CA ASN A 283 1.25 1.17 4.22
C ASN A 283 2.56 1.20 5.01
N SER A 284 2.72 2.15 5.95
CA SER A 284 3.87 2.25 6.85
C SER A 284 3.80 1.30 8.04
N ARG A 285 2.62 0.75 8.35
CA ARG A 285 2.44 -0.16 9.49
C ARG A 285 3.11 -1.50 9.18
N MET A 286 4.26 -1.71 9.79
CA MET A 286 5.08 -2.90 9.63
C MET A 286 5.29 -3.55 11.00
N LYS A 287 5.09 -4.87 11.08
CA LYS A 287 5.25 -5.65 12.31
C LYS A 287 4.51 -5.07 13.53
N GLY A 288 3.38 -4.40 13.31
CA GLY A 288 2.51 -3.81 14.34
C GLY A 288 2.88 -2.41 14.81
N SER A 289 3.91 -1.80 14.23
CA SER A 289 4.28 -0.42 14.52
C SER A 289 4.32 0.41 13.23
N MET A 290 4.01 1.70 13.33
CA MET A 290 4.16 2.62 12.20
C MET A 290 5.64 2.96 12.03
N VAL A 291 6.09 2.96 10.79
CA VAL A 291 7.43 3.41 10.44
C VAL A 291 7.34 4.86 9.97
N ASP A 292 7.89 5.78 10.77
CA ASP A 292 7.91 7.21 10.43
C ASP A 292 8.67 7.42 9.11
N ASN A 293 8.14 8.30 8.25
CA ASN A 293 8.71 8.61 6.93
C ASN A 293 9.00 7.35 6.09
N TYR A 294 8.16 6.32 6.20
CA TYR A 294 8.40 5.03 5.54
C TYR A 294 8.71 5.15 4.05
N LEU A 295 7.87 5.86 3.28
CA LEU A 295 8.11 6.08 1.85
C LEU A 295 9.40 6.89 1.61
N PRO A 296 9.60 8.09 2.21
CA PRO A 296 10.85 8.83 2.08
C PRO A 296 12.10 8.00 2.41
N ASN A 297 12.05 7.16 3.44
CA ASN A 297 13.20 6.37 3.89
C ASN A 297 13.75 5.41 2.81
N HIS A 298 12.92 4.97 1.86
CA HIS A 298 13.42 4.21 0.71
C HIS A 298 14.45 5.02 -0.09
N TYR A 299 14.17 6.30 -0.32
CA TYR A 299 15.07 7.22 -1.02
C TYR A 299 16.28 7.59 -0.18
N HIS A 300 16.13 7.70 1.14
CA HIS A 300 17.26 7.88 2.05
C HIS A 300 18.27 6.72 1.93
N TYR A 301 17.82 5.47 2.07
CA TYR A 301 18.70 4.30 1.94
C TYR A 301 19.31 4.18 0.54
N LEU A 302 18.52 4.44 -0.51
CA LEU A 302 19.02 4.45 -1.88
C LEU A 302 20.11 5.48 -2.08
N GLN A 303 19.86 6.70 -1.64
CA GLN A 303 20.81 7.79 -1.75
C GLN A 303 22.13 7.44 -1.07
N TYR A 304 22.08 6.92 0.16
CA TYR A 304 23.28 6.56 0.90
C TYR A 304 24.06 5.43 0.20
N ALA A 305 23.37 4.37 -0.20
CA ALA A 305 23.98 3.24 -0.87
C ALA A 305 24.56 3.61 -2.24
N TYR A 306 23.89 4.46 -3.02
CA TYR A 306 24.42 4.99 -4.28
C TYR A 306 25.71 5.78 -4.07
N HIS A 307 25.77 6.62 -3.04
CA HIS A 307 26.97 7.37 -2.70
C HIS A 307 28.14 6.42 -2.34
N LYS A 308 27.90 5.41 -1.49
CA LYS A 308 28.92 4.42 -1.13
C LYS A 308 29.41 3.57 -2.30
N GLU A 309 28.57 3.37 -3.30
CA GLU A 309 28.90 2.68 -4.56
C GLU A 309 29.52 3.61 -5.63
N GLY A 310 29.76 4.89 -5.31
CA GLY A 310 30.31 5.88 -6.25
C GLY A 310 29.35 6.29 -7.37
N LYS A 311 28.04 5.97 -7.24
CA LYS A 311 26.98 6.29 -8.21
C LYS A 311 26.40 7.67 -7.91
N MET A 312 27.22 8.70 -8.09
CA MET A 312 26.91 10.04 -7.58
C MET A 312 25.57 10.60 -8.09
N MET A 313 25.34 10.58 -9.40
CA MET A 313 24.10 11.11 -9.96
C MET A 313 22.84 10.39 -9.43
N ASP A 314 22.93 9.08 -9.18
CA ASP A 314 21.83 8.31 -8.61
C ASP A 314 21.59 8.69 -7.14
N ALA A 315 22.66 8.97 -6.38
CA ALA A 315 22.57 9.48 -5.01
C ALA A 315 21.87 10.84 -4.96
N VAL A 316 22.25 11.77 -5.83
CA VAL A 316 21.63 13.11 -5.92
C VAL A 316 20.16 13.03 -6.34
N ASN A 317 19.83 12.16 -7.31
CA ASN A 317 18.45 11.95 -7.74
C ASN A 317 17.59 11.35 -6.62
N ALA A 318 18.12 10.41 -5.85
CA ALA A 318 17.44 9.85 -4.68
C ALA A 318 17.27 10.89 -3.55
N ALA A 319 18.29 11.71 -3.28
CA ALA A 319 18.19 12.83 -2.32
C ALA A 319 17.08 13.82 -2.72
N ALA A 320 17.04 14.21 -4.00
CA ALA A 320 15.99 15.09 -4.51
C ALA A 320 14.60 14.44 -4.41
N SER A 321 14.49 13.13 -4.64
CA SER A 321 13.23 12.37 -4.49
C SER A 321 12.74 12.37 -3.05
N PHE A 322 13.67 12.26 -2.09
CA PHE A 322 13.36 12.40 -0.67
C PHE A 322 12.82 13.80 -0.36
N LEU A 323 13.51 14.87 -0.80
CA LEU A 323 13.11 16.26 -0.55
C LEU A 323 11.78 16.65 -1.23
N VAL A 324 11.39 15.98 -2.31
CA VAL A 324 10.04 16.12 -2.88
C VAL A 324 8.96 15.68 -1.87
N LEU A 325 9.23 14.64 -1.08
CA LEU A 325 8.29 14.08 -0.12
C LEU A 325 8.41 14.73 1.26
N VAL A 326 9.63 15.14 1.66
CA VAL A 326 9.93 15.82 2.92
C VAL A 326 10.74 17.11 2.64
N PRO A 327 10.07 18.20 2.23
CA PRO A 327 10.67 19.47 1.80
C PRO A 327 11.73 20.10 2.71
N ASN A 328 11.52 20.02 4.02
CA ASN A 328 12.29 20.79 5.01
C ASN A 328 13.19 19.88 5.86
N ASP A 329 13.58 18.72 5.33
CA ASP A 329 14.48 17.82 6.04
C ASP A 329 15.90 18.41 6.08
N PRO A 330 16.42 18.74 7.27
CA PRO A 330 17.70 19.44 7.41
C PRO A 330 18.85 18.58 6.90
N THR A 331 18.81 17.27 7.15
CA THR A 331 19.91 16.38 6.81
C THR A 331 19.99 16.15 5.31
N MET A 332 18.87 15.88 4.64
CA MET A 332 18.86 15.71 3.18
C MET A 332 19.20 17.02 2.45
N THR A 333 18.83 18.17 3.02
CA THR A 333 19.26 19.48 2.52
C THR A 333 20.78 19.66 2.63
N SER A 334 21.38 19.26 3.76
CA SER A 334 22.83 19.25 3.95
C SER A 334 23.54 18.33 2.95
N ASN A 335 23.00 17.13 2.73
CA ASN A 335 23.53 16.16 1.76
C ASN A 335 23.52 16.72 0.33
N MET A 336 22.45 17.42 -0.06
CA MET A 336 22.38 18.09 -1.35
C MET A 336 23.47 19.17 -1.50
N ARG A 337 23.78 19.94 -0.45
CA ARG A 337 24.88 20.92 -0.47
C ARG A 337 26.23 20.22 -0.66
N TYR A 338 26.48 19.14 0.09
CA TYR A 338 27.70 18.34 -0.07
C TYR A 338 27.90 17.86 -1.52
N TYR A 339 26.84 17.32 -2.15
CA TYR A 339 26.92 16.86 -3.54
C TYR A 339 27.17 17.97 -4.56
N GLU A 340 26.72 19.18 -4.28
CA GLU A 340 26.96 20.33 -5.14
C GLU A 340 28.39 20.86 -5.01
N ASP A 341 28.87 21.00 -3.77
CA ASP A 341 30.12 21.70 -3.47
C ASP A 341 31.36 20.82 -3.68
N GLU A 342 31.36 19.60 -3.14
CA GLU A 342 32.55 18.73 -3.13
C GLU A 342 32.69 17.92 -4.42
N GLU A 343 31.58 17.67 -5.10
CA GLU A 343 31.50 16.64 -6.14
C GLU A 343 31.14 17.22 -7.51
N GLY A 344 30.99 18.55 -7.56
CA GLY A 344 30.80 19.32 -8.79
C GLY A 344 29.51 18.97 -9.54
N THR A 345 28.50 18.43 -8.84
CA THR A 345 27.25 18.02 -9.45
C THR A 345 26.50 19.24 -9.98
N ASN A 346 26.19 19.25 -11.27
CA ASN A 346 25.44 20.36 -11.85
C ASN A 346 23.93 20.23 -11.55
N LYS A 347 23.39 21.20 -10.82
CA LYS A 347 21.99 21.33 -10.38
C LYS A 347 20.98 21.12 -11.52
N TYR A 348 21.34 21.51 -12.75
CA TYR A 348 20.50 21.35 -13.94
C TYR A 348 20.31 19.89 -14.41
N THR A 349 21.01 18.92 -13.81
CA THR A 349 20.90 17.50 -14.15
C THR A 349 20.15 16.66 -13.11
N VAL A 350 19.69 17.27 -12.01
CA VAL A 350 18.96 16.57 -10.96
C VAL A 350 17.57 16.17 -11.44
N LYS A 351 17.25 14.89 -11.26
CA LYS A 351 16.01 14.27 -11.69
C LYS A 351 15.45 13.42 -10.56
N PRO A 352 14.56 13.97 -9.71
CA PRO A 352 13.85 13.15 -8.75
C PRO A 352 13.00 12.09 -9.48
N ALA A 353 12.71 11.00 -8.80
CA ALA A 353 11.87 9.92 -9.31
C ALA A 353 10.49 10.47 -9.73
N GLU A 354 10.07 10.13 -10.95
CA GLU A 354 8.83 10.63 -11.53
C GLU A 354 7.61 10.21 -10.69
N GLU A 355 7.66 9.01 -10.10
CA GLU A 355 6.62 8.46 -9.23
C GLU A 355 6.48 9.27 -7.94
N ALA A 356 7.58 9.65 -7.29
CA ALA A 356 7.54 10.49 -6.08
C ALA A 356 6.96 11.88 -6.38
N VAL A 357 7.36 12.47 -7.50
CA VAL A 357 6.83 13.76 -7.96
C VAL A 357 5.34 13.69 -8.26
N ALA A 358 4.91 12.67 -9.00
CA ALA A 358 3.50 12.48 -9.34
C ALA A 358 2.66 12.21 -8.08
N TYR A 359 3.18 11.39 -7.17
CA TYR A 359 2.56 11.08 -5.89
C TYR A 359 2.34 12.33 -5.05
N GLN A 360 3.40 13.12 -4.81
CA GLN A 360 3.31 14.33 -4.00
C GLN A 360 2.34 15.34 -4.61
N LYS A 361 2.37 15.52 -5.94
CA LYS A 361 1.43 16.41 -6.64
C LYS A 361 -0.02 16.01 -6.42
N CYS A 362 -0.30 14.72 -6.54
CA CYS A 362 -1.64 14.20 -6.32
C CYS A 362 -2.07 14.36 -4.85
N LYS A 363 -1.16 14.04 -3.92
CA LYS A 363 -1.40 14.14 -2.47
C LYS A 363 -1.70 15.58 -2.04
N ASP A 364 -0.91 16.56 -2.50
CA ASP A 364 -1.11 17.97 -2.18
C ASP A 364 -2.50 18.44 -2.61
N LEU A 365 -2.91 18.12 -3.85
CA LEU A 365 -4.22 18.50 -4.37
C LEU A 365 -5.37 17.82 -3.60
N GLU A 366 -5.24 16.52 -3.33
CA GLU A 366 -6.24 15.76 -2.55
C GLU A 366 -6.38 16.33 -1.13
N MET A 367 -5.27 16.69 -0.47
CA MET A 367 -5.25 17.27 0.86
C MET A 367 -5.87 18.67 0.90
N LYS A 368 -5.59 19.53 -0.09
CA LYS A 368 -6.22 20.85 -0.15
C LYS A 368 -7.72 20.74 -0.38
N LEU A 369 -8.15 19.79 -1.22
CA LEU A 369 -9.58 19.55 -1.45
C LEU A 369 -10.27 18.98 -0.20
N LEU A 370 -9.62 18.07 0.52
CA LEU A 370 -10.10 17.55 1.79
C LEU A 370 -10.20 18.66 2.85
N GLN A 371 -9.20 19.54 2.93
CA GLN A 371 -9.22 20.68 3.85
C GLN A 371 -10.35 21.65 3.52
N PHE A 372 -10.59 21.92 2.23
CA PHE A 372 -11.72 22.72 1.80
C PHE A 372 -13.06 22.09 2.21
N ALA A 373 -13.23 20.78 2.03
CA ALA A 373 -14.42 20.06 2.49
C ALA A 373 -14.60 20.19 4.01
N LYS A 374 -13.53 19.98 4.79
CA LYS A 374 -13.52 20.16 6.26
C LYS A 374 -13.91 21.57 6.70
N GLN A 375 -13.45 22.60 5.99
CA GLN A 375 -13.68 23.99 6.38
C GLN A 375 -15.03 24.54 5.93
N ARG A 376 -15.57 24.07 4.80
CA ARG A 376 -16.70 24.72 4.12
C ARG A 376 -17.97 23.88 4.05
N PHE A 377 -17.85 22.58 4.24
CA PHE A 377 -18.93 21.65 3.95
C PHE A 377 -19.23 20.71 5.12
N TRP A 378 -18.21 20.10 5.71
CA TRP A 378 -18.40 19.19 6.85
C TRP A 378 -18.76 19.94 8.13
N GLY A 379 -19.88 19.52 8.74
CA GLY A 379 -20.31 19.96 10.07
C GLY A 379 -19.66 19.13 11.19
N GLN A 380 -20.03 19.43 12.45
CA GLN A 380 -19.49 18.72 13.61
C GLN A 380 -19.84 17.22 13.61
N GLU A 381 -21.07 16.86 13.20
CA GLU A 381 -21.52 15.46 13.06
C GLU A 381 -20.70 14.67 12.03
N ASP A 382 -20.19 15.36 11.00
CA ASP A 382 -19.44 14.74 9.90
C ASP A 382 -18.02 14.40 10.35
N LEU A 383 -17.45 15.26 11.21
CA LEU A 383 -16.17 15.02 11.86
C LEU A 383 -16.29 13.88 12.88
N GLU A 384 -17.36 13.85 13.68
CA GLU A 384 -17.63 12.77 14.64
C GLU A 384 -17.81 11.42 13.94
N TYR A 385 -18.54 11.35 12.82
CA TYR A 385 -18.68 10.12 12.03
C TYR A 385 -17.33 9.61 11.49
N LEU A 386 -16.48 10.51 10.99
CA LEU A 386 -15.14 10.16 10.51
C LEU A 386 -14.23 9.70 11.66
N GLU A 387 -14.31 10.32 12.83
CA GLU A 387 -13.59 9.88 14.03
C GLU A 387 -14.02 8.48 14.48
N GLU A 388 -15.31 8.17 14.41
CA GLU A 388 -15.87 6.87 14.79
C GLU A 388 -15.50 5.76 13.79
N HIS A 389 -15.57 6.02 12.49
CA HIS A 389 -15.39 5.00 11.44
C HIS A 389 -13.96 4.91 10.89
N TYR A 390 -13.11 5.90 11.18
CA TYR A 390 -11.73 5.91 10.73
C TYR A 390 -10.82 6.50 11.82
N GLN A 391 -10.54 5.70 12.84
CA GLN A 391 -9.68 6.08 13.96
C GLN A 391 -8.28 6.50 13.49
N GLY A 392 -7.93 7.78 13.67
CA GLY A 392 -6.60 8.32 13.37
C GLY A 392 -6.59 9.84 13.13
N THR A 393 -6.20 10.61 14.14
CA THR A 393 -5.73 12.01 14.06
C THR A 393 -6.69 13.07 13.47
N ILE A 394 -7.83 13.30 14.13
CA ILE A 394 -8.69 14.50 13.93
C ILE A 394 -8.45 15.50 15.06
N LYS A 395 -7.21 15.96 15.21
CA LYS A 395 -6.92 16.96 16.25
C LYS A 395 -5.79 17.90 15.88
N THR A 396 -5.91 18.61 14.76
CA THR A 396 -5.37 19.98 14.56
C THR A 396 -5.95 20.50 13.23
N LEU A 397 -6.24 21.80 13.16
CA LEU A 397 -6.65 22.60 11.98
C LEU A 397 -8.15 22.87 11.84
N LEU A 398 -8.67 23.72 12.74
CA LEU A 398 -9.89 24.50 12.52
C LEU A 398 -9.58 26.00 12.66
N TYR A 399 -10.35 26.79 11.91
CA TYR A 399 -10.46 28.25 11.84
C TYR A 399 -9.59 28.98 10.81
N GLN A 400 -10.23 29.31 9.67
CA GLN A 400 -10.26 30.68 9.14
C GLN A 400 -11.49 30.85 8.23
N ASP A 401 -12.35 31.80 8.58
CA ASP A 401 -13.46 32.24 7.75
C ASP A 401 -12.91 33.03 6.55
N GLN A 402 -13.37 32.68 5.34
CA GLN A 402 -12.96 33.20 4.02
C GLN A 402 -11.79 32.47 3.30
N ALA A 403 -12.02 31.22 2.90
CA ALA A 403 -11.23 30.54 1.86
C ALA A 403 -11.72 30.86 0.42
N GLU A 404 -10.85 31.33 -0.46
CA GLU A 404 -11.10 31.47 -1.89
C GLU A 404 -11.26 30.08 -2.58
N PRO A 405 -11.80 29.99 -3.82
CA PRO A 405 -11.80 28.74 -4.58
C PRO A 405 -10.38 28.15 -4.67
N ILE A 406 -10.24 26.84 -4.53
CA ILE A 406 -8.93 26.19 -4.72
C ILE A 406 -8.51 26.44 -6.17
N ASN A 407 -7.48 27.26 -6.38
CA ASN A 407 -6.75 27.29 -7.63
C ASN A 407 -5.81 26.07 -7.66
N PRO A 408 -6.02 25.06 -8.52
CA PRO A 408 -5.15 23.90 -8.61
C PRO A 408 -3.69 24.27 -8.92
N ASP A 409 -3.45 25.47 -9.48
CA ASP A 409 -2.14 26.00 -9.84
C ASP A 409 -1.42 26.73 -8.69
N GLU A 410 -2.09 27.12 -7.59
CA GLU A 410 -1.46 27.63 -6.33
C GLU A 410 -1.04 26.49 -5.37
N VAL A 411 -1.08 25.28 -5.93
CA VAL A 411 -1.35 23.96 -5.36
C VAL A 411 -0.19 23.10 -4.91
N LEU A 412 1.06 23.56 -4.77
CA LEU A 412 2.13 22.55 -4.61
C LEU A 412 3.31 23.05 -3.78
N LEU A 413 3.35 22.66 -2.50
CA LEU A 413 4.54 22.84 -1.66
C LEU A 413 5.73 22.06 -2.26
N GLY A 414 5.46 20.92 -2.92
CA GLY A 414 6.47 20.16 -3.66
C GLY A 414 6.92 20.81 -5.00
N TYR A 415 6.13 21.73 -5.57
CA TYR A 415 6.46 22.40 -6.83
C TYR A 415 7.47 23.51 -6.62
N GLU A 416 7.46 24.20 -5.48
CA GLU A 416 8.48 25.20 -5.16
C GLU A 416 9.89 24.58 -5.04
N ILE A 417 9.98 23.30 -4.64
CA ILE A 417 11.23 22.51 -4.57
C ILE A 417 11.63 21.97 -5.94
N LEU A 418 10.69 21.45 -6.72
CA LEU A 418 10.96 21.05 -8.11
C LEU A 418 11.37 22.24 -8.97
N GLU A 419 10.73 23.40 -8.78
CA GLU A 419 11.14 24.66 -9.37
C GLU A 419 12.46 25.15 -8.78
N ALA A 420 12.78 24.94 -7.49
CA ALA A 420 14.11 25.21 -6.93
C ALA A 420 15.20 24.46 -7.68
N LEU A 421 15.00 23.14 -7.75
CA LEU A 421 15.85 22.16 -8.40
C LEU A 421 16.05 22.51 -9.89
N GLN A 422 15.04 23.10 -10.54
CA GLN A 422 15.03 23.40 -11.97
C GLN A 422 15.35 24.88 -12.32
N SER A 423 15.21 25.82 -11.38
CA SER A 423 15.36 27.27 -11.61
C SER A 423 16.79 27.80 -11.45
N GLY A 424 17.72 26.96 -10.99
CA GLY A 424 19.15 27.30 -10.94
C GLY A 424 19.58 28.16 -9.74
N GLN A 425 18.77 28.24 -8.67
CA GLN A 425 19.23 28.76 -7.38
C GLN A 425 20.04 27.69 -6.63
N SER A 426 21.08 28.09 -5.89
CA SER A 426 21.84 27.14 -5.09
C SER A 426 21.01 26.58 -3.93
N PHE A 427 21.16 25.31 -3.56
CA PHE A 427 20.59 24.81 -2.29
C PHE A 427 21.18 25.54 -1.07
N ALA A 428 22.38 26.12 -1.21
CA ALA A 428 22.96 27.01 -0.21
C ALA A 428 22.19 28.34 -0.06
N ASP A 429 21.51 28.83 -1.11
CA ASP A 429 20.91 30.17 -1.14
C ASP A 429 19.50 30.23 -0.51
N ARG A 430 18.84 29.10 -0.25
CA ARG A 430 17.43 29.06 0.23
C ARG A 430 17.22 28.90 1.73
N HIS A 431 18.23 28.48 2.49
CA HIS A 431 18.14 28.36 3.94
C HIS A 431 19.31 29.13 4.55
N GLY A 432 19.02 30.34 5.04
CA GLY A 432 19.98 31.32 5.55
C GLY A 432 20.64 30.95 6.89
N ASP A 433 21.07 29.70 7.00
CA ASP A 433 21.87 29.23 8.13
C ASP A 433 23.36 29.45 7.84
N ASP A 434 24.08 29.86 8.89
CA ASP A 434 25.49 30.23 8.87
C ASP A 434 26.34 29.08 8.29
N PRO A 435 27.15 29.32 7.25
CA PRO A 435 28.05 28.31 6.67
C PRO A 435 29.01 27.65 7.69
N SER A 436 29.18 28.24 8.87
CA SER A 436 30.02 27.70 9.94
C SER A 436 29.35 26.64 10.83
N GLU A 437 28.03 26.45 10.76
CA GLU A 437 27.31 25.41 11.53
C GLU A 437 27.20 24.06 10.79
N VAL A 438 27.50 24.01 9.49
CA VAL A 438 27.47 22.78 8.68
C VAL A 438 28.91 22.36 8.34
N THR A 439 29.65 21.90 9.35
CA THR A 439 31.02 21.36 9.20
C THR A 439 31.15 19.92 9.67
N THR A 440 30.05 19.18 9.75
CA THR A 440 30.07 17.73 10.00
C THR A 440 30.52 17.00 8.74
N GLN A 441 31.48 16.07 8.90
CA GLN A 441 31.94 15.25 7.77
C GLN A 441 30.76 14.40 7.26
N PRO A 442 30.70 14.00 5.97
CA PRO A 442 29.59 13.22 5.43
C PRO A 442 29.27 12.02 6.32
N GLU A 443 30.29 11.30 6.77
CA GLU A 443 30.18 10.14 7.67
C GLU A 443 29.46 10.47 8.99
N GLU A 444 29.60 11.68 9.52
CA GLU A 444 28.90 12.17 10.72
C GLU A 444 27.46 12.63 10.41
N ILE A 445 27.21 13.21 9.23
CA ILE A 445 25.84 13.55 8.75
C ILE A 445 25.01 12.28 8.58
N TRP A 446 25.64 11.20 8.12
CA TRP A 446 25.02 9.87 8.03
C TRP A 446 24.91 9.21 9.40
N ALA A 447 25.86 9.44 10.31
CA ALA A 447 25.84 8.91 11.67
C ALA A 447 24.74 9.54 12.55
N GLU A 448 24.30 10.78 12.29
CA GLU A 448 23.20 11.40 13.05
C GLU A 448 21.86 10.65 12.94
N TYR A 449 21.67 9.80 11.93
CA TYR A 449 20.52 8.89 11.85
C TYR A 449 20.74 7.55 12.56
N PHE A 450 21.98 7.18 12.92
CA PHE A 450 22.33 5.79 13.25
C PHE A 450 23.30 5.58 14.44
N ASP A 451 23.95 6.60 15.00
CA ASP A 451 24.75 6.46 16.22
C ASP A 451 23.86 6.59 17.48
N ASP A 452 23.75 5.49 18.24
CA ASP A 452 24.44 5.35 19.53
C ASP A 452 24.29 3.93 20.15
N GLU A 453 25.47 3.36 20.48
CA GLU A 453 25.82 2.27 21.41
C GLU A 453 25.39 0.81 21.10
N GLU A 454 26.41 -0.02 20.83
CA GLU A 454 26.40 -1.48 21.01
C GLU A 454 25.98 -1.85 22.45
N GLU A 455 24.69 -1.98 22.72
CA GLU A 455 24.21 -2.81 23.83
C GLU A 455 24.12 -4.26 23.35
N GLU A 456 25.14 -5.05 23.68
CA GLU A 456 25.13 -6.50 23.52
C GLU A 456 23.86 -7.11 24.15
N GLY A 457 23.08 -7.82 23.33
CA GLY A 457 22.13 -8.82 23.80
C GLY A 457 20.64 -8.51 23.64
N VAL A 458 20.14 -8.45 22.39
CA VAL A 458 18.74 -8.82 22.08
C VAL A 458 18.68 -9.47 20.70
N ASP A 459 18.51 -10.79 20.68
CA ASP A 459 18.64 -11.66 19.50
C ASP A 459 17.32 -11.76 18.69
N SER A 460 16.73 -10.62 18.32
CA SER A 460 15.73 -10.62 17.25
C SER A 460 15.82 -9.35 16.41
N ASP A 461 16.00 -9.53 15.10
CA ASP A 461 16.00 -8.47 14.08
C ASP A 461 14.76 -7.55 14.17
N VAL A 462 13.66 -8.06 14.74
CA VAL A 462 12.40 -7.34 14.95
C VAL A 462 12.51 -6.29 16.06
N GLU A 463 13.08 -6.65 17.21
CA GLU A 463 13.16 -5.75 18.37
C GLU A 463 14.31 -4.74 18.24
N HIS A 464 15.36 -5.08 17.48
CA HIS A 464 16.37 -4.10 17.05
C HIS A 464 15.75 -3.08 16.09
N PHE A 465 15.10 -3.54 15.02
CA PHE A 465 14.42 -2.67 14.05
C PHE A 465 13.36 -1.78 14.71
N ARG A 466 12.51 -2.33 15.59
CA ARG A 466 11.47 -1.57 16.31
C ARG A 466 12.08 -0.48 17.20
N ARG A 467 13.21 -0.74 17.86
CA ARG A 467 13.93 0.27 18.66
C ARG A 467 14.55 1.37 17.79
N VAL A 468 15.15 1.03 16.66
CA VAL A 468 15.73 2.01 15.71
C VAL A 468 14.64 2.92 15.14
N ILE A 469 13.50 2.36 14.71
CA ILE A 469 12.36 3.15 14.21
C ILE A 469 11.71 4.01 15.31
N LEU A 470 11.43 3.47 16.49
CA LEU A 470 10.82 4.22 17.59
C LEU A 470 11.72 5.32 18.16
N ARG A 471 13.06 5.20 18.04
CA ARG A 471 14.02 6.23 18.46
C ARG A 471 14.09 7.40 17.47
N ASN A 472 13.93 7.15 16.17
CA ASN A 472 13.82 8.20 15.15
C ASN A 472 12.65 9.17 15.42
N ARG A 473 11.56 8.69 16.05
CA ARG A 473 10.43 9.52 16.51
C ARG A 473 10.79 10.68 17.45
N LYS A 474 11.89 10.57 18.22
CA LYS A 474 12.35 11.65 19.13
C LYS A 474 13.27 12.68 18.46
N ARG A 475 13.92 12.35 17.35
CA ARG A 475 14.89 13.22 16.66
C ARG A 475 14.23 14.23 15.69
N PHE A 476 13.01 13.98 15.20
CA PHE A 476 12.33 14.84 14.19
C PHE A 476 11.35 15.91 14.72
N GLY A 477 11.38 16.27 16.01
CA GLY A 477 10.74 17.50 16.49
C GLY A 477 9.22 17.67 16.27
N LEU A 478 8.46 16.63 15.92
CA LEU A 478 7.00 16.68 15.85
C LEU A 478 6.40 16.34 17.22
N ARG A 479 6.21 17.36 18.07
CA ARG A 479 5.32 17.26 19.23
C ARG A 479 3.88 17.16 18.73
N MET A 480 3.34 15.95 18.64
CA MET A 480 1.91 15.74 18.87
C MET A 480 1.73 15.34 20.34
N SER A 481 1.12 16.24 21.10
CA SER A 481 0.61 15.89 22.43
C SER A 481 -0.60 14.99 22.24
N ILE A 482 -0.62 13.89 22.98
CA ILE A 482 -1.77 12.96 23.12
C ILE A 482 -3.04 13.73 23.47
#